data_AF-A0A926GL22-F1
#
_entry.id   AF-A0A926GL22-F1
#
_cell.length_a   1.000
_cell.length_b   1.000
_cell.length_c   1.000
_cell.angle_alpha   90.00
_cell.angle_beta   90.00
_cell.angle_gamma   90.00
#
_symmetry.space_group_name_H-M   'P 1'
#
loop_
_entity.id
_entity.type
_entity.pdbx_description
1 polymer ?
#
loop_
_entity_poly.entity_id
_entity_poly.type
_entity_poly.pdbx_seq_one_letter_code
_entity_poly.pdbx_strand_id
1 'polypeptide(L)'
;MEQVDPTVNWRIVHATRGKRARAAPAAQLYEQARVHHVGSARVFAELEEQMTTFVGQGETEDSPDLLDSAVWALWDLFLDPTMPPPRAANDQRVKGRR
;
A
#
# COMPACT_ATOMS: atom_id res chain seq x y z
N MET A 1 1.08 -12.44 -20.77
CA MET A 1 1.76 -11.25 -20.22
C MET A 1 1.16 -10.05 -20.90
N GLU A 2 0.04 -9.56 -20.36
CA GLU A 2 -0.71 -8.45 -20.93
C GLU A 2 0.04 -7.15 -20.61
N GLN A 3 0.49 -6.45 -21.65
CA GLN A 3 1.20 -5.18 -21.48
C GLN A 3 0.17 -4.10 -21.15
N VAL A 4 0.05 -3.76 -19.87
CA VAL A 4 -0.76 -2.64 -19.40
C VAL A 4 0.00 -1.34 -19.72
N ASP A 5 -0.66 -0.46 -20.47
CA ASP A 5 -0.28 0.91 -20.88
C ASP A 5 1.22 1.29 -20.73
N PRO A 6 1.98 1.47 -21.85
CA PRO A 6 3.41 1.78 -21.81
C PRO A 6 3.74 3.17 -21.22
N THR A 7 2.75 4.00 -20.94
CA THR A 7 2.93 5.33 -20.33
C THR A 7 3.01 5.28 -18.81
N VAL A 8 2.67 4.14 -18.20
CA VAL A 8 2.75 3.96 -16.74
C VAL A 8 4.21 3.83 -16.33
N ASN A 9 4.68 4.78 -15.52
CA ASN A 9 6.01 4.69 -14.91
C ASN A 9 6.03 3.52 -13.92
N TRP A 10 6.99 2.61 -14.08
CA TRP A 10 7.19 1.46 -13.21
C TRP A 10 8.67 1.35 -12.82
N ARG A 11 8.93 0.67 -11.70
CA ARG A 11 10.27 0.39 -11.19
C ARG A 11 10.28 -1.02 -10.63
N ILE A 12 11.33 -1.78 -10.93
CA ILE A 12 11.51 -3.11 -10.32
C ILE A 12 11.96 -2.93 -8.87
N VAL A 13 11.20 -3.52 -7.96
CA VAL A 13 11.58 -3.67 -6.56
C VAL A 13 11.88 -5.13 -6.27
N HIS A 14 12.96 -5.37 -5.53
CA HIS A 14 13.30 -6.70 -5.02
C HIS A 14 13.15 -6.67 -3.50
N ALA A 15 12.28 -7.51 -2.97
CA ALA A 15 12.12 -7.64 -1.52
C ALA A 15 13.36 -8.30 -0.92
N THR A 16 14.05 -7.59 -0.03
CA THR A 16 15.24 -8.10 0.70
C THR A 16 14.90 -8.61 2.09
N ARG A 17 13.68 -8.33 2.57
CA ARG A 17 13.16 -8.72 3.88
C ARG A 17 11.97 -9.66 3.74
N GLY A 18 11.82 -10.55 4.71
CA GLY A 18 10.63 -11.41 4.82
C GLY A 18 9.32 -10.60 4.87
N LYS A 19 8.24 -11.19 4.38
CA LYS A 19 6.92 -10.54 4.17
C LYS A 19 6.45 -9.77 5.41
N ARG A 20 6.47 -10.42 6.58
CA ARG A 20 6.10 -9.81 7.86
C ARG A 20 6.99 -8.63 8.26
N ALA A 21 8.31 -8.76 8.07
CA ALA A 21 9.26 -7.70 8.42
C ALA A 21 9.12 -6.45 7.53
N ARG A 22 8.65 -6.63 6.29
CA ARG A 22 8.34 -5.54 5.36
C ARG A 22 6.99 -4.88 5.67
N ALA A 23 5.99 -5.66 6.09
CA ALA A 23 4.68 -5.13 6.46
C ALA A 23 4.65 -4.37 7.80
N ALA A 24 5.56 -4.70 8.73
CA ALA A 24 5.55 -4.12 10.08
C ALA A 24 5.60 -2.57 10.11
N PRO A 25 6.45 -1.87 9.34
CA PRO A 25 6.42 -0.40 9.28
C PRO A 25 5.10 0.18 8.74
N ALA A 26 4.47 -0.49 7.78
CA ALA A 26 3.17 -0.07 7.26
C ALA A 26 2.06 -0.27 8.31
N ALA A 27 2.09 -1.38 9.06
CA ALA A 27 1.16 -1.63 10.17
C ALA A 27 1.26 -0.54 11.24
N GLN A 28 2.47 -0.05 11.54
CA GLN A 28 2.66 1.05 12.48
C GLN A 28 1.97 2.35 12.04
N LEU A 29 1.89 2.63 10.73
CA LEU A 29 1.15 3.79 10.22
C LEU A 29 -0.36 3.64 10.46
N TYR A 30 -0.91 2.43 10.34
CA TYR A 30 -2.32 2.15 10.67
C TYR A 30 -2.57 2.28 12.17
N GLU A 31 -1.70 1.74 13.02
CA GLU A 31 -1.80 1.85 14.49
C GLU A 31 -1.77 3.31 14.96
N GLN A 32 -0.99 4.16 14.30
CA GLN A 32 -0.91 5.60 14.57
C GLN A 32 -2.07 6.39 13.96
N ALA A 33 -3.07 5.73 13.36
CA ALA A 33 -4.18 6.36 12.64
C ALA A 33 -3.72 7.35 11.57
N ARG A 34 -2.59 7.06 10.89
CA ARG A 34 -2.05 7.90 9.81
C ARG A 34 -2.56 7.49 8.43
N VAL A 35 -3.18 6.31 8.31
CA VAL A 35 -3.73 5.77 7.07
C VAL A 35 -5.20 5.46 7.27
N HIS A 36 -6.02 5.92 6.33
CA HIS A 36 -7.45 5.65 6.29
C HIS A 36 -7.85 5.27 4.87
N HIS A 37 -8.63 4.20 4.73
CA HIS A 37 -9.25 3.85 3.45
C HIS A 37 -10.52 4.71 3.25
N VAL A 38 -10.57 5.45 2.15
CA VAL A 38 -11.68 6.36 1.84
C VAL A 38 -12.42 5.85 0.62
N GLY A 39 -13.67 5.42 0.80
CA GLY A 39 -14.50 4.84 -0.26
C GLY A 39 -15.69 4.09 0.29
N SER A 40 -16.46 3.41 -0.57
CA SER A 40 -17.49 2.49 -0.08
C SER A 40 -16.82 1.23 0.49
N ALA A 41 -17.41 0.64 1.52
CA ALA A 41 -16.87 -0.57 2.17
C ALA A 41 -16.58 -1.71 1.18
N ARG A 42 -17.35 -1.81 0.10
CA ARG A 42 -17.15 -2.83 -0.94
C ARG A 42 -15.84 -2.69 -1.71
N VAL A 43 -15.28 -1.48 -1.80
CA VAL A 43 -14.03 -1.23 -2.56
C VAL A 43 -12.82 -1.81 -1.83
N PHE A 44 -12.83 -1.80 -0.49
CA PHE A 44 -11.71 -2.25 0.33
C PHE A 44 -11.95 -3.58 1.03
N ALA A 45 -13.12 -4.19 0.88
CA ALA A 45 -13.48 -5.44 1.56
C ALA A 45 -12.43 -6.54 1.40
N GLU A 46 -11.96 -6.79 0.17
CA GLU A 46 -10.95 -7.82 -0.09
C GLU A 46 -9.58 -7.47 0.51
N LEU A 47 -9.20 -6.19 0.49
CA LEU A 47 -7.98 -5.72 1.14
C LEU A 47 -8.06 -5.89 2.66
N GLU A 48 -9.19 -5.49 3.27
CA GLU A 48 -9.41 -5.59 4.72
C GLU A 48 -9.45 -7.05 5.19
N GLU A 49 -10.03 -7.95 4.39
CA GLU A 49 -9.99 -9.39 4.65
C GLU A 49 -8.55 -9.91 4.63
N GLN A 50 -7.75 -9.55 3.63
CA GLN A 50 -6.34 -9.92 3.59
C GLN A 50 -5.53 -9.33 4.76
N MET A 51 -5.82 -8.09 5.16
CA MET A 51 -5.18 -7.43 6.30
C MET A 51 -5.47 -8.10 7.64
N THR A 52 -6.66 -8.69 7.81
CA THR A 52 -7.09 -9.32 9.07
C THR A 52 -6.80 -10.81 9.15
N THR A 53 -6.58 -11.48 8.02
CA THR A 53 -6.35 -12.93 7.94
C THR A 53 -4.87 -13.30 7.77
N PHE A 54 -4.04 -12.41 7.24
CA PHE A 54 -2.62 -12.67 7.02
C PHE A 54 -1.82 -12.66 8.33
N VAL A 55 -1.11 -13.77 8.61
CA VAL A 55 -0.33 -13.93 9.86
C VAL A 55 1.18 -13.79 9.59
N GLY A 56 1.61 -14.16 8.39
CA GLY A 56 2.99 -14.05 7.92
C GLY A 56 3.95 -14.92 8.75
N GLN A 57 3.50 -16.10 9.18
CA GLN A 57 4.24 -17.03 10.03
C GLN A 57 4.81 -18.22 9.25
N GLY A 58 4.32 -18.51 8.04
CA GLY A 58 4.82 -19.58 7.20
C GLY A 58 5.77 -19.09 6.10
N GLU A 59 6.85 -19.83 5.84
CA GLU A 59 7.67 -19.65 4.62
C GLU A 59 6.88 -19.98 3.34
N THR A 60 5.84 -20.81 3.47
CA THR A 60 4.91 -21.21 2.41
C THR A 60 3.64 -20.36 2.34
N GLU A 61 3.46 -19.39 3.24
CA GLU A 61 2.29 -18.52 3.23
C GLU A 61 2.52 -17.44 2.16
N ASP A 62 1.76 -17.50 1.07
CA ASP A 62 1.88 -16.53 -0.02
C ASP A 62 1.55 -15.11 0.44
N SER A 63 2.23 -14.12 -0.15
CA SER A 63 1.94 -12.72 0.21
C SER A 63 0.61 -12.38 -0.44
N PRO A 64 -0.40 -11.86 0.29
CA PRO A 64 -1.67 -11.52 -0.33
C PRO A 64 -1.48 -10.35 -1.30
N ASP A 65 -2.04 -10.45 -2.50
CA ASP A 65 -1.77 -9.51 -3.60
C ASP A 65 -2.12 -8.05 -3.24
N LEU A 66 -3.28 -7.81 -2.63
CA LEU A 66 -3.74 -6.45 -2.29
C LEU A 66 -3.01 -5.91 -1.06
N LEU A 67 -2.78 -6.75 -0.04
CA LEU A 67 -1.98 -6.37 1.12
C LEU A 67 -0.56 -5.98 0.73
N ASP A 68 0.10 -6.78 -0.10
CA ASP A 68 1.47 -6.50 -0.57
C ASP A 68 1.53 -5.20 -1.36
N SER A 69 0.54 -4.99 -2.24
CA SER A 69 0.37 -3.76 -3.00
C SER A 69 0.21 -2.54 -2.09
N ALA A 70 -0.63 -2.65 -1.04
CA ALA A 70 -0.82 -1.58 -0.07
C ALA A 70 0.45 -1.29 0.74
N VAL A 71 1.21 -2.33 1.13
CA VAL A 71 2.49 -2.17 1.82
C VAL A 71 3.50 -1.41 0.98
N TRP A 72 3.64 -1.75 -0.31
CA TRP A 72 4.53 -1.03 -1.22
C TRP A 72 4.09 0.42 -1.46
N ALA A 73 2.79 0.65 -1.63
CA ALA A 73 2.26 2.00 -1.81
C ALA A 73 2.56 2.89 -0.58
N LEU A 74 2.38 2.36 0.62
CA LEU A 74 2.71 3.06 1.87
C LEU A 74 4.22 3.24 2.06
N TRP A 75 5.01 2.27 1.60
CA TRP A 75 6.46 2.38 1.63
C TRP A 75 6.95 3.55 0.80
N ASP A 76 6.58 3.58 -0.47
CA ASP A 76 7.00 4.63 -1.40
C ASP A 76 6.45 6.00 -0.95
N LEU A 77 5.25 6.07 -0.38
CA LEU A 77 4.64 7.34 0.02
C LEU A 77 5.20 7.92 1.33
N PHE A 78 5.51 7.09 2.33
CA PHE A 78 5.79 7.55 3.69
C PHE A 78 7.12 7.09 4.28
N LEU A 79 7.72 6.03 3.75
CA LEU A 79 8.85 5.35 4.40
C LEU A 79 10.14 5.43 3.59
N ASP A 80 10.07 5.57 2.27
CA ASP A 80 11.25 5.76 1.42
C ASP A 80 11.77 7.20 1.55
N PRO A 81 12.95 7.42 2.18
CA PRO A 81 13.51 8.76 2.37
C PRO A 81 14.06 9.36 1.07
N THR A 82 14.22 8.55 0.02
CA THR A 82 14.72 8.98 -1.29
C THR A 82 13.59 9.42 -2.22
N MET A 83 12.34 9.11 -1.87
CA MET A 83 11.19 9.50 -2.66
C MET A 83 10.97 11.00 -2.53
N PRO A 84 10.94 11.77 -3.65
CA PRO A 84 10.62 13.19 -3.58
C PRO A 84 9.22 13.35 -2.95
N PRO A 85 9.00 14.44 -2.18
CA PRO A 85 7.69 14.66 -1.58
C PRO A 85 6.61 14.59 -2.66
N PRO A 86 5.44 14.01 -2.36
CA PRO A 86 4.37 13.87 -3.33
C PRO A 86 4.17 15.23 -4.00
N ARG A 87 4.22 15.26 -5.34
CA ARG A 87 3.96 16.47 -6.13
C ARG A 87 2.73 17.11 -5.54
N ALA A 88 2.84 18.37 -5.11
CA ALA A 88 1.74 19.11 -4.51
C ALA A 88 0.50 18.89 -5.38
N ALA A 89 -0.39 18.02 -4.91
CA ALA A 89 -1.52 17.65 -5.69
C ALA A 89 -2.37 18.92 -5.70
N ASN A 90 -2.55 19.49 -6.88
CA ASN A 90 -3.57 20.51 -7.10
C ASN A 90 -4.96 19.83 -7.03
N ASP A 91 -5.17 19.00 -6.00
CA ASP A 91 -6.30 18.14 -5.82
C ASP A 91 -7.45 18.97 -5.26
N GLN A 92 -8.18 19.59 -6.19
CA GLN A 92 -9.36 20.39 -5.89
C GLN A 92 -10.59 19.50 -5.57
N ARG A 93 -10.48 18.16 -5.56
CA ARG A 93 -11.64 17.26 -5.40
C ARG A 93 -12.32 17.39 -4.02
N VAL A 94 -11.59 17.88 -3.03
CA VAL A 94 -12.10 18.11 -1.66
C VAL A 94 -12.52 19.57 -1.42
N LYS A 95 -12.33 20.46 -2.40
CA LYS A 95 -12.68 21.87 -2.26
C LYS A 95 -14.19 22.04 -2.18
N GLY A 96 -14.68 22.56 -1.06
CA GLY A 96 -16.10 22.92 -0.88
C GLY A 96 -16.96 21.90 -0.14
N ARG A 97 -16.40 20.81 0.40
CA ARG A 97 -17.11 19.97 1.37
C ARG A 97 -16.82 20.46 2.79
N ARG A 98 -17.75 21.22 3.34
CA ARG A 98 -17.89 21.43 4.80
C ARG A 98 -18.82 20.36 5.36
#